data_AF-W2C8W8-F1
#
_entry.id   AF-W2C8W8-F1
#
_cell.length_a   1.000
_cell.length_b   1.000
_cell.length_c   1.000
_cell.angle_alpha   90.00
_cell.angle_beta   90.00
_cell.angle_gamma   90.00
#
_symmetry.space_group_name_H-M   'P 1'
#
loop_
_entity.id
_entity.type
_entity.pdbx_description
1 polymer ?
#
loop_
_entity_poly.entity_id
_entity_poly.type
_entity_poly.pdbx_seq_one_letter_code
_entity_poly.pdbx_strand_id
1 'polypeptide(L)'
;GLYDAMNKGLQRATGDYVWFLNAGDTFRSPETVAQLADVAERNGWPDILYGETDVTDSEGRFIAERRLKAPEMLTWRSFRMGMRVSHQAFVVKRSVAPTYDLQYRFSA
;
A
#
# COMPACT_ATOMS: atom_id res chain seq x y z
N GLY A 1 -16.87 4.42 -8.93
CA GLY A 1 -15.93 5.28 -8.17
C GLY A 1 -14.63 4.54 -7.91
N LEU A 2 -13.79 5.08 -7.03
CA LEU A 2 -12.48 4.47 -6.67
C LEU A 2 -12.64 3.03 -6.20
N TYR A 3 -13.54 2.78 -5.24
CA TYR A 3 -13.76 1.44 -4.68
C TYR A 3 -14.36 0.44 -5.68
N ASP A 4 -15.22 0.88 -6.61
CA ASP A 4 -15.69 -0.01 -7.70
C ASP A 4 -14.52 -0.48 -8.57
N ALA A 5 -13.57 0.41 -8.87
CA ALA A 5 -12.39 0.07 -9.67
C ALA A 5 -11.47 -0.88 -8.90
N MET A 6 -11.23 -0.61 -7.62
CA MET A 6 -10.44 -1.49 -6.74
C MET A 6 -11.08 -2.89 -6.62
N ASN A 7 -12.40 -2.98 -6.47
CA ASN A 7 -13.11 -4.26 -6.41
C ASN A 7 -12.98 -5.06 -7.72
N LYS A 8 -13.08 -4.40 -8.88
CA LYS A 8 -12.85 -5.04 -10.18
C LYS A 8 -11.40 -5.55 -10.29
N GLY A 9 -10.43 -4.80 -9.77
CA GLY A 9 -9.03 -5.21 -9.68
C GLY A 9 -8.86 -6.46 -8.81
N LEU A 10 -9.41 -6.45 -7.59
CA LEU A 10 -9.36 -7.59 -6.66
C LEU A 10 -9.91 -8.87 -7.28
N GLN A 11 -11.07 -8.79 -7.94
CA GLN A 11 -11.71 -9.95 -8.56
C GLN A 11 -10.90 -10.55 -9.72
N ARG A 12 -10.03 -9.76 -10.35
CA ARG A 12 -9.17 -10.19 -11.47
C ARG A 12 -7.75 -10.54 -11.03
N ALA A 13 -7.34 -10.15 -9.82
CA ALA A 13 -6.00 -10.40 -9.32
C ALA A 13 -5.78 -11.90 -9.07
N THR A 14 -4.67 -12.43 -9.61
CA THR A 14 -4.29 -13.85 -9.49
C THR A 14 -3.11 -14.09 -8.55
N GLY A 15 -2.32 -13.05 -8.25
CA GLY A 15 -1.17 -13.15 -7.35
C GLY A 15 -1.54 -13.36 -5.88
N ASP A 16 -0.56 -13.72 -5.06
CA ASP A 16 -0.76 -13.98 -3.63
C ASP A 16 -0.95 -12.70 -2.82
N TYR A 17 -0.43 -11.58 -3.32
CA TYR A 17 -0.56 -10.25 -2.75
C TYR A 17 -1.25 -9.30 -3.71
N VAL A 18 -1.92 -8.29 -3.14
CA VAL A 18 -2.55 -7.19 -3.85
C VAL A 18 -1.94 -5.88 -3.36
N TRP A 19 -1.55 -5.04 -4.32
CA TRP A 19 -1.03 -3.71 -4.09
C TRP A 19 -1.84 -2.73 -4.93
N PHE A 20 -2.56 -1.82 -4.27
CA PHE A 20 -3.28 -0.76 -4.96
C PHE A 20 -2.38 0.46 -5.19
N LEU A 21 -2.28 0.86 -6.46
CA LEU A 21 -1.69 2.12 -6.87
C LEU A 21 -2.75 2.94 -7.59
N ASN A 22 -2.90 4.20 -7.18
CA ASN A 22 -3.71 5.15 -7.94
C ASN A 22 -2.95 5.60 -9.19
N ALA A 23 -3.64 6.25 -10.13
CA ALA A 23 -3.05 6.66 -11.41
C ALA A 23 -1.85 7.64 -11.30
N GLY A 24 -1.71 8.34 -10.17
CA GLY A 24 -0.59 9.23 -9.89
C GLY A 24 0.51 8.61 -9.03
N ASP A 25 0.34 7.37 -8.56
CA ASP A 25 1.34 6.69 -7.75
C ASP A 25 2.35 5.96 -8.65
N THR A 26 3.62 5.95 -8.25
CA THR A 26 4.69 5.22 -8.93
C THR A 26 5.51 4.41 -7.93
N PHE A 27 6.17 3.36 -8.42
CA PHE A 27 7.20 2.70 -7.63
C PHE A 27 8.44 3.59 -7.54
N ARG A 28 9.12 3.49 -6.40
CA ARG A 28 10.38 4.22 -6.16
C ARG A 28 11.48 3.79 -7.14
N SER A 29 11.51 2.51 -7.48
CA SER A 29 12.48 1.97 -8.43
C SER A 29 11.90 0.76 -9.19
N PRO A 30 12.48 0.39 -10.35
CA PRO A 30 12.08 -0.80 -11.10
C PRO A 30 12.18 -2.11 -10.30
N GLU A 31 13.04 -2.16 -9.28
CA GLU A 31 13.32 -3.33 -8.44
C GLU A 31 12.38 -3.46 -7.23
N THR A 32 11.52 -2.46 -6.99
CA THR A 32 10.70 -2.37 -5.77
C THR A 32 9.85 -3.63 -5.54
N VAL A 33 9.24 -4.18 -6.60
CA VAL A 33 8.41 -5.39 -6.49
C VAL A 33 9.25 -6.63 -6.14
N ALA A 34 10.45 -6.77 -6.73
CA ALA A 34 11.34 -7.88 -6.44
C ALA A 34 11.84 -7.83 -4.98
N GLN A 35 12.24 -6.64 -4.52
CA GLN A 35 12.64 -6.44 -3.13
C GLN A 35 11.52 -6.76 -2.15
N LEU A 36 10.28 -6.40 -2.49
CA LEU A 36 9.12 -6.72 -1.66
C LEU A 36 8.87 -8.23 -1.59
N ALA A 37 9.00 -8.95 -2.71
CA ALA A 37 8.88 -10.41 -2.74
C ALA A 37 9.97 -11.09 -1.89
N ASP A 38 11.22 -10.64 -1.98
CA ASP A 38 12.31 -11.14 -1.14
C ASP A 38 12.03 -10.93 0.36
N VAL A 39 11.51 -9.76 0.74
CA VAL A 39 11.11 -9.46 2.12
C VAL A 39 9.96 -10.38 2.56
N ALA A 40 8.97 -10.60 1.70
CA ALA A 40 7.85 -11.48 2.00
C ALA A 40 8.34 -12.91 2.28
N GLU A 41 9.18 -13.46 1.41
CA GLU A 41 9.73 -14.81 1.54
C GLU A 41 10.56 -14.94 2.84
N ARG A 42 11.48 -14.01 3.09
CA ARG A 42 12.33 -14.02 4.30
C ARG A 42 11.56 -13.95 5.62
N ASN A 43 10.35 -13.39 5.58
CA ASN A 43 9.48 -13.23 6.75
C ASN A 43 8.33 -14.25 6.76
N GLY A 44 8.42 -15.32 5.98
CA GLY A 44 7.44 -16.41 6.00
C GLY A 44 6.07 -16.02 5.45
N TRP A 45 6.06 -15.15 4.44
CA TRP A 45 4.86 -14.63 3.78
C TRP A 45 3.89 -14.00 4.79
N PRO A 46 4.17 -12.80 5.32
CA PRO A 46 3.28 -12.13 6.28
C PRO A 46 1.99 -11.65 5.60
N ASP A 47 0.91 -11.47 6.35
CA ASP A 47 -0.39 -11.05 5.77
C ASP A 47 -0.37 -9.63 5.21
N ILE A 48 0.52 -8.78 5.74
CA ILE A 48 0.69 -7.39 5.34
C ILE A 48 2.17 -7.10 5.21
N LEU A 49 2.53 -6.41 4.13
CA LEU A 49 3.82 -5.77 3.93
C LEU A 49 3.57 -4.27 3.79
N TYR A 50 4.43 -3.47 4.37
CA TYR A 50 4.34 -2.02 4.24
C TYR A 50 5.71 -1.38 4.13
N GLY A 51 5.75 -0.17 3.60
CA GLY A 51 6.96 0.62 3.44
C GLY A 51 6.74 2.11 3.66
N GLU A 52 7.78 2.86 3.35
CA GLU A 52 7.77 4.32 3.38
C GLU A 52 7.39 4.88 2.00
N THR A 53 7.06 6.17 1.98
CA THR A 53 6.71 6.90 0.75
C THR A 53 7.49 8.19 0.64
N ASP A 54 7.91 8.52 -0.57
CA ASP A 54 8.56 9.78 -0.90
C ASP A 54 7.52 10.79 -1.40
N VAL A 55 7.76 12.07 -1.12
CA VAL A 55 7.09 13.20 -1.73
C VAL A 55 7.85 13.56 -3.00
N THR A 56 7.14 13.60 -4.11
CA THR A 56 7.70 13.94 -5.42
C THR A 56 7.05 15.20 -6.00
N ASP A 57 7.74 15.86 -6.92
CA ASP A 57 7.14 16.92 -7.74
C ASP A 57 6.26 16.35 -8.86
N SER A 58 5.68 17.23 -9.68
CA SER A 58 4.84 16.84 -10.82
C SER A 58 5.57 16.06 -11.91
N GLU A 59 6.90 16.07 -11.92
CA GLU A 59 7.75 15.32 -12.84
C GLU A 59 8.25 14.00 -12.22
N GLY A 60 7.81 13.68 -10.99
CA GLY A 60 8.21 12.47 -10.27
C GLY A 60 9.58 12.58 -9.60
N ARG A 61 10.20 13.77 -9.55
CA ARG A 61 11.50 13.96 -8.90
C ARG A 61 11.31 14.01 -7.39
N PHE A 62 12.22 13.36 -6.67
CA PHE A 62 12.22 13.33 -5.20
C PHE A 62 12.34 14.74 -4.61
N ILE A 63 11.47 15.08 -3.67
CA ILE A 63 11.50 16.31 -2.87
C ILE A 63 11.96 15.99 -1.45
N ALA A 64 11.27 15.06 -0.77
CA ALA A 64 11.52 14.72 0.62
C ALA A 64 10.88 13.37 0.96
N GLU A 65 11.31 12.75 2.06
CA GLU A 65 10.56 11.64 2.65
C GLU A 65 9.26 12.16 3.27
N ARG A 66 8.23 11.31 3.33
CA ARG A 66 7.00 11.65 4.06
C ARG A 66 7.27 11.90 5.53
N ARG A 67 6.67 12.95 6.08
CA ARG A 67 6.84 13.37 7.49
C ARG A 67 6.50 12.27 8.51
N LEU A 68 5.40 11.55 8.30
CA LEU A 68 5.00 10.46 9.20
C LEU A 68 5.55 9.14 8.67
N LYS A 69 6.50 8.59 9.41
CA LYS A 69 7.10 7.27 9.16
C LYS A 69 6.50 6.19 10.05
N ALA A 70 6.59 4.94 9.60
CA ALA A 70 6.31 3.79 10.43
C ALA A 70 7.37 3.68 11.55
N PRO A 71 6.97 3.44 12.80
CA PRO A 71 7.92 3.09 13.86
C PRO A 71 8.51 1.70 13.60
N GLU A 72 9.63 1.39 14.27
CA GLU A 72 10.25 0.06 14.22
C GLU A 72 9.24 -1.07 14.51
N MET A 73 8.36 -0.85 15.49
CA MET A 73 7.23 -1.73 15.77
C MET A 73 5.90 -1.02 15.51
N LEU A 74 5.31 -1.28 14.35
CA LEU A 74 3.98 -0.76 14.00
C LEU A 74 2.89 -1.59 14.69
N THR A 75 2.05 -0.93 15.47
CA THR A 75 0.86 -1.53 16.09
C THR A 75 -0.37 -0.70 15.76
N TRP A 76 -1.57 -1.23 15.98
CA TRP A 76 -2.80 -0.45 15.80
C TRP A 76 -2.81 0.84 16.64
N ARG A 77 -2.14 0.86 17.79
CA ARG A 77 -2.01 2.04 18.66
C ARG A 77 -1.17 3.15 18.00
N SER A 78 -0.24 2.80 17.13
CA SER A 78 0.61 3.77 16.42
C SER A 78 -0.21 4.69 15.51
N PHE A 79 -1.36 4.22 15.00
CA PHE A 79 -2.27 5.00 14.16
C PHE A 79 -3.04 6.08 14.94
N ARG A 80 -3.07 6.02 16.27
CA ARG A 80 -3.61 7.12 17.11
C ARG A 80 -2.86 8.43 16.92
N MET A 81 -1.60 8.35 16.48
CA MET A 81 -0.73 9.49 16.23
C MET A 81 -0.69 9.87 14.73
N GLY A 82 -1.74 9.51 13.99
CA GLY A 82 -1.87 9.76 12.56
C GLY A 82 -1.50 8.55 11.69
N MET A 83 -1.87 8.64 10.41
CA MET A 83 -1.68 7.58 9.44
C MET A 83 -0.20 7.41 9.10
N ARG A 84 0.47 6.40 9.65
CA ARG A 84 1.92 6.17 9.49
C ARG A 84 2.29 5.47 8.18
N VAL A 85 1.38 4.70 7.62
CA VAL A 85 1.55 4.00 6.34
C VAL A 85 0.54 4.57 5.36
N SER A 86 0.99 5.02 4.19
CA SER A 86 0.10 5.51 3.14
C SER A 86 -0.42 4.35 2.28
N HIS A 87 -1.55 4.53 1.58
CA HIS A 87 -2.15 3.44 0.80
C HIS A 87 -1.20 2.89 -0.28
N GLN A 88 -0.38 3.76 -0.89
CA GLN A 88 0.54 3.39 -1.96
C GLN A 88 1.77 2.62 -1.47
N ALA A 89 1.98 2.51 -0.15
CA ALA A 89 3.04 1.68 0.45
C ALA A 89 2.46 0.59 1.35
N PHE A 90 1.26 0.10 1.02
CA PHE A 90 0.59 -0.98 1.73
C PHE A 90 0.24 -2.11 0.77
N VAL A 91 0.73 -3.31 1.08
CA VAL A 91 0.53 -4.52 0.28
C VAL A 91 -0.03 -5.62 1.17
N VAL A 92 -1.09 -6.27 0.72
CA VAL A 92 -1.87 -7.20 1.53
C VAL A 92 -2.00 -8.54 0.84
N LYS A 93 -1.93 -9.63 1.60
CA LYS A 93 -2.27 -10.95 1.06
C LYS A 93 -3.70 -10.94 0.52
N ARG A 94 -3.87 -11.47 -0.69
CA ARG A 94 -5.18 -11.54 -1.35
C ARG A 94 -6.19 -12.32 -0.53
N SER A 95 -5.76 -13.37 0.19
CA SER A 95 -6.63 -14.21 1.02
C SER A 95 -7.29 -13.48 2.19
N VAL A 96 -6.75 -12.35 2.63
CA VAL A 96 -7.28 -11.54 3.75
C VAL A 96 -7.80 -10.17 3.29
N ALA A 97 -7.82 -9.90 1.99
CA ALA A 97 -8.28 -8.64 1.41
C ALA A 97 -9.76 -8.76 0.97
N PRO A 98 -10.74 -8.26 1.75
CA PRO A 98 -12.13 -8.29 1.34
C PRO A 98 -12.38 -7.26 0.22
N THR A 99 -13.49 -7.44 -0.51
CA THR A 99 -14.02 -6.38 -1.36
C THR A 99 -14.46 -5.20 -0.52
N TYR A 100 -14.20 -3.99 -0.99
CA TYR A 100 -14.70 -2.76 -0.40
C TYR A 100 -16.24 -2.74 -0.41
N ASP A 101 -16.83 -2.30 0.69
CA ASP A 101 -18.26 -2.07 0.81
C ASP A 101 -18.65 -0.78 0.06
N LEU A 102 -19.46 -0.96 -0.98
CA LEU A 102 -19.91 0.11 -1.87
C LEU A 102 -21.05 0.95 -1.29
N GLN A 103 -21.50 0.70 -0.05
CA GLN A 103 -22.36 1.62 0.69
C GLN A 103 -21.58 2.86 1.15
N TYR A 104 -20.28 2.71 1.44
CA TYR A 104 -19.38 3.80 1.84
C TYR A 104 -18.66 4.42 0.64
N ARG A 105 -19.42 5.11 -0.22
CA ARG A 105 -18.89 5.64 -1.49
C ARG A 105 -18.01 6.87 -1.37
N PHE A 106 -18.21 7.66 -0.32
CA PHE A 106 -17.55 8.94 -0.14
C PHE A 106 -16.93 8.98 1.24
N SER A 107 -15.62 9.27 1.30
CA SER A 107 -14.97 9.76 2.50
C SER A 107 -14.94 11.28 2.37
N ALA A 108 -15.56 11.99 3.32
CA ALA A 108 -15.40 13.43 3.49
C ALA A 108 -14.29 13.71 4.51
#